data_AF-A0A5D9BZ85-F1
#
_entry.id   AF-A0A5D9BZ85-F1
#
_cell.length_a   1.000
_cell.length_b   1.000
_cell.length_c   1.000
_cell.angle_alpha   90.00
_cell.angle_beta   90.00
_cell.angle_gamma   90.00
#
_symmetry.space_group_name_H-M   'P 1'
#
loop_
_entity.id
_entity.type
_entity.pdbx_description
1 polymer ?
#
loop_
_entity_poly.entity_id
_entity_poly.type
_entity_poly.pdbx_seq_one_letter_code
_entity_poly.pdbx_strand_id
1 'polypeptide(L)'
;MKHVLPFIVVVSLLGSQPATAATTLCDVIRSFETAVPAKIDNPRERRWIEFHWGFDHSPGTIWSWGCQHSTQAIASQTCGWLKDNTNQEFAMMLPHGIMACYGYRFPAHANTDWSELKGTIALHGRNGNRLLLDLNYRDLPLGEVAMRLAVEHENGDYIPEELPAIATMPVTKTE
;
A
#
# COMPACT_ATOMS: atom_id res chain seq x y z
N MET A 1 -31.51 70.65 10.25
CA MET A 1 -31.37 69.25 10.72
C MET A 1 -30.54 68.49 9.71
N LYS A 2 -29.33 68.04 10.07
CA LYS A 2 -28.44 67.25 9.20
C LYS A 2 -28.56 65.78 9.61
N HIS A 3 -29.10 64.94 8.74
CA HIS A 3 -29.19 63.50 8.96
C HIS A 3 -27.86 62.84 8.56
N VAL A 4 -27.25 62.13 9.51
CA VAL A 4 -26.06 61.29 9.29
C VAL A 4 -26.57 59.85 9.14
N LEU A 5 -26.37 59.25 7.97
CA LEU A 5 -26.68 57.83 7.74
C LEU A 5 -25.49 56.96 8.17
N PRO A 6 -25.69 55.86 8.91
CA PRO A 6 -24.63 54.93 9.27
C PRO A 6 -24.34 53.97 8.10
N PHE A 7 -23.07 53.84 7.74
CA PHE A 7 -22.56 52.80 6.86
C PHE A 7 -22.41 51.50 7.66
N ILE A 8 -23.23 50.49 7.34
CA ILE A 8 -23.07 49.13 7.85
C ILE A 8 -22.09 48.41 6.92
N VAL A 9 -20.89 48.13 7.42
CA VAL A 9 -19.90 47.30 6.73
C VAL A 9 -20.21 45.84 7.04
N VAL A 10 -20.70 45.10 6.04
CA VAL A 10 -20.86 43.65 6.12
C VAL A 10 -19.50 43.01 5.83
N VAL A 11 -18.85 42.48 6.86
CA VAL A 11 -17.60 41.71 6.72
C VAL A 11 -17.96 40.27 6.38
N SER A 12 -17.78 39.88 5.12
CA SER A 12 -17.89 38.49 4.67
C SER A 12 -16.66 37.70 5.10
N LEU A 13 -16.79 36.91 6.17
CA LEU A 13 -15.80 35.91 6.55
C LEU A 13 -15.87 34.74 5.55
N LEU A 14 -15.13 34.85 4.44
CA LEU A 14 -14.82 33.71 3.57
C LEU A 14 -13.86 32.80 4.34
N GLY A 15 -14.43 31.81 5.05
CA GLY A 15 -13.67 30.75 5.71
C GLY A 15 -12.85 29.99 4.67
N SER A 16 -11.54 30.25 4.63
CA SER A 16 -10.61 29.46 3.84
C SER A 16 -10.46 28.11 4.51
N GLN A 17 -11.21 27.10 4.06
CA GLN A 17 -10.97 25.73 4.50
C GLN A 17 -9.60 25.29 3.96
N PRO A 18 -8.68 24.81 4.81
CA PRO A 18 -7.39 24.32 4.34
C PRO A 18 -7.64 23.13 3.40
N ALA A 19 -7.16 23.24 2.16
CA ALA A 19 -7.12 22.10 1.26
C ALA A 19 -6.17 21.07 1.86
N THR A 20 -6.71 19.95 2.34
CA THR A 20 -5.88 18.83 2.78
C THR A 20 -5.19 18.25 1.54
N ALA A 21 -3.86 18.32 1.50
CA ALA A 21 -3.09 17.71 0.43
C ALA A 21 -3.45 16.21 0.35
N ALA A 22 -3.62 15.71 -0.87
CA ALA A 22 -3.91 14.29 -1.09
C ALA A 22 -2.74 13.44 -0.57
N THR A 23 -3.06 12.42 0.24
CA THR A 23 -2.07 11.47 0.75
C THR A 23 -1.40 10.74 -0.42
N THR A 24 -0.08 10.76 -0.50
CA THR A 24 0.66 10.06 -1.56
C THR A 24 0.99 8.63 -1.19
N LEU A 25 1.29 7.78 -2.18
CA LEU A 25 1.80 6.41 -1.94
C LEU A 25 2.97 6.42 -0.95
N CYS A 26 3.94 7.31 -1.14
CA CYS A 26 5.12 7.35 -0.26
C CYS A 26 4.79 7.73 1.19
N ASP A 27 3.76 8.56 1.41
CA ASP A 27 3.31 8.90 2.75
C ASP A 27 2.61 7.72 3.43
N VAL A 28 1.83 6.95 2.66
CA VAL A 28 1.19 5.71 3.14
C VAL A 28 2.23 4.67 3.50
N ILE A 29 3.18 4.38 2.60
CA ILE A 29 4.25 3.40 2.85
C ILE A 29 5.12 3.81 4.03
N ARG A 30 5.45 5.10 4.15
CA ARG A 30 6.18 5.63 5.32
C ARG A 30 5.39 5.40 6.60
N SER A 31 4.09 5.71 6.61
CA SER A 31 3.25 5.54 7.79
C SER A 31 3.14 4.06 8.19
N PHE A 32 3.01 3.17 7.21
CA PHE A 32 3.03 1.72 7.40
C PHE A 32 4.34 1.22 8.02
N GLU A 33 5.47 1.68 7.48
CA GLU A 33 6.82 1.33 7.93
C GLU A 33 7.10 1.80 9.36
N THR A 34 6.74 3.04 9.69
CA THR A 34 7.16 3.68 10.95
C THR A 34 6.11 3.64 12.05
N ALA A 35 4.92 3.07 11.80
CA ALA A 35 3.90 2.97 12.83
C ALA A 35 4.41 2.15 14.02
N VAL A 36 4.04 2.57 15.22
CA VAL A 36 4.44 1.93 16.47
C VAL A 36 4.02 0.45 16.44
N PRO A 37 4.91 -0.51 16.75
CA PRO A 37 4.53 -1.91 16.84
C PRO A 37 3.32 -2.08 17.76
N ALA A 38 2.33 -2.85 17.32
CA ALA A 38 1.26 -3.25 18.23
C ALA A 38 1.88 -4.03 19.41
N LYS A 39 1.27 -3.97 20.58
CA LYS A 39 1.56 -4.96 21.63
C LYS A 39 0.97 -6.29 21.15
N ILE A 40 1.80 -7.10 20.52
CA ILE A 40 1.45 -8.42 20.01
C ILE A 40 1.94 -9.45 21.01
N ASP A 41 1.10 -10.45 21.29
CA ASP A 41 1.45 -11.55 22.21
C ASP A 41 2.63 -12.38 21.69
N ASN A 42 2.82 -12.37 20.37
CA ASN A 42 3.98 -12.96 19.70
C ASN A 42 4.99 -11.87 19.29
N PRO A 43 6.17 -11.78 19.94
CA PRO A 43 7.20 -10.81 19.58
C PRO A 43 7.83 -11.07 18.19
N ARG A 44 7.53 -12.22 17.56
CA ARG A 44 7.94 -12.57 16.21
C ARG A 44 6.88 -12.26 15.13
N GLU A 45 5.69 -11.81 15.52
CA GLU A 45 4.66 -11.44 14.54
C GLU A 45 5.07 -10.17 13.80
N ARG A 46 5.19 -10.28 12.48
CA ARG A 46 5.55 -9.14 11.63
C ARG A 46 4.31 -8.37 11.21
N ARG A 47 4.46 -7.05 11.08
CA ARG A 47 3.49 -6.24 10.34
C ARG A 47 3.65 -6.53 8.86
N TRP A 48 2.56 -6.93 8.20
CA TRP A 48 2.56 -7.13 6.75
C TRP A 48 1.22 -6.79 6.11
N ILE A 49 1.27 -6.54 4.79
CA ILE A 49 0.14 -6.45 3.86
C ILE A 49 0.48 -7.24 2.59
N GLU A 50 -0.48 -7.95 2.02
CA GLU A 50 -0.34 -8.74 0.81
C GLU A 50 -1.40 -8.30 -0.18
N PHE A 51 -0.99 -7.90 -1.38
CA PHE A 51 -1.87 -7.38 -2.42
C PHE A 51 -1.82 -8.34 -3.60
N HIS A 52 -3.01 -8.69 -4.11
CA HIS A 52 -3.19 -9.66 -5.18
C HIS A 52 -3.84 -8.99 -6.38
N TRP A 53 -3.43 -9.41 -7.56
CA TRP A 53 -4.08 -9.15 -8.84
C TRP A 53 -4.33 -10.50 -9.51
N GLY A 54 -5.42 -10.63 -10.21
CA GLY A 54 -5.75 -11.82 -10.97
C GLY A 54 -6.83 -11.53 -11.98
N PHE A 55 -7.29 -12.60 -12.62
CA PHE A 55 -8.39 -12.53 -13.57
C PHE A 55 -9.66 -13.05 -12.92
N ASP A 56 -10.69 -12.22 -12.90
CA ASP A 56 -12.04 -12.71 -12.65
C ASP A 56 -12.60 -13.20 -13.99
N HIS A 57 -12.99 -14.47 -14.07
CA HIS A 57 -13.64 -15.02 -15.26
C HIS A 57 -15.17 -14.85 -15.24
N SER A 58 -15.69 -14.07 -14.29
CA SER A 58 -17.12 -13.76 -14.18
C SER A 58 -17.62 -12.86 -15.32
N PRO A 59 -18.88 -12.97 -15.74
CA PRO A 59 -19.44 -12.09 -16.76
C PRO A 59 -19.44 -10.63 -16.28
N GLY A 60 -18.63 -9.76 -16.90
CA GLY A 60 -18.63 -8.31 -16.66
C GLY A 60 -17.43 -7.75 -15.91
N THR A 61 -16.57 -8.60 -15.35
CA THR A 61 -15.29 -8.21 -14.73
C THR A 61 -14.18 -9.05 -15.35
N ILE A 62 -13.09 -8.41 -15.77
CA ILE A 62 -11.91 -9.11 -16.31
C ILE A 62 -10.82 -9.22 -15.24
N TRP A 63 -10.83 -8.31 -14.28
CA TRP A 63 -9.79 -8.15 -13.26
C TRP A 63 -10.35 -8.43 -11.88
N SER A 64 -9.62 -9.18 -11.08
CA SER A 64 -9.82 -9.32 -9.64
C SER A 64 -8.62 -8.74 -8.91
N TRP A 65 -8.83 -8.02 -7.83
CA TRP A 65 -7.76 -7.68 -6.90
C TRP A 65 -8.29 -7.73 -5.48
N GLY A 66 -7.38 -7.85 -4.55
CA GLY A 66 -7.70 -7.71 -3.16
C GLY A 66 -6.45 -7.65 -2.33
N CYS A 67 -6.67 -7.51 -1.03
CA CYS A 67 -5.58 -7.26 -0.13
C CYS A 67 -5.88 -7.91 1.22
N GLN A 68 -4.89 -8.63 1.70
CA GLN A 68 -4.83 -9.27 3.00
C GLN A 68 -3.83 -8.54 3.87
N HIS A 69 -3.97 -8.65 5.19
CA HIS A 69 -3.10 -7.92 6.09
C HIS A 69 -2.98 -8.62 7.45
N SER A 70 -1.87 -8.35 8.13
CA SER A 70 -1.70 -8.64 9.55
C SER A 70 -2.76 -7.94 10.41
N THR A 71 -2.88 -8.34 11.68
CA THR A 71 -3.91 -7.85 12.62
C THR A 71 -3.80 -6.36 12.99
N GLN A 72 -2.70 -5.71 12.62
CA GLN A 72 -2.41 -4.33 13.01
C GLN A 72 -3.28 -3.33 12.25
N ALA A 73 -3.85 -2.34 12.95
CA ALA A 73 -4.75 -1.34 12.36
C ALA A 73 -4.14 -0.58 11.17
N ILE A 74 -2.86 -0.23 11.26
CA ILE A 74 -2.14 0.43 10.15
C ILE A 74 -2.02 -0.46 8.91
N ALA A 75 -1.92 -1.78 9.08
CA ALA A 75 -1.87 -2.71 7.96
C ALA A 75 -3.23 -2.75 7.24
N SER A 76 -4.33 -2.79 7.99
CA SER A 76 -5.69 -2.70 7.42
C SER A 76 -5.94 -1.37 6.70
N GLN A 77 -5.55 -0.25 7.31
CA GLN A 77 -5.67 1.08 6.69
C GLN A 77 -4.87 1.20 5.39
N THR A 78 -3.63 0.72 5.41
CA THR A 78 -2.75 0.71 4.24
C THR A 78 -3.36 -0.15 3.13
N CYS A 79 -3.85 -1.33 3.49
CA CYS A 79 -4.48 -2.27 2.59
C CYS A 79 -5.73 -1.68 1.90
N GLY A 80 -6.59 -0.99 2.67
CA GLY A 80 -7.74 -0.26 2.12
C GLY A 80 -7.32 0.84 1.15
N TRP A 81 -6.35 1.67 1.53
CA TRP A 81 -5.86 2.74 0.66
C TRP A 81 -5.28 2.20 -0.65
N LEU A 82 -4.50 1.12 -0.60
CA LEU A 82 -3.93 0.50 -1.79
C LEU A 82 -5.02 -0.02 -2.73
N LYS A 83 -6.09 -0.62 -2.22
CA LYS A 83 -7.21 -1.10 -3.06
C LYS A 83 -7.86 0.03 -3.84
N ASP A 84 -7.95 1.23 -3.25
CA ASP A 84 -8.61 2.39 -3.84
C ASP A 84 -7.70 3.23 -4.74
N ASN A 85 -6.38 3.11 -4.60
CA ASN A 85 -5.40 3.99 -5.25
C ASN A 85 -4.37 3.25 -6.13
N THR A 86 -4.57 1.95 -6.38
CA THR A 86 -3.68 1.13 -7.21
C THR A 86 -4.32 0.77 -8.54
N ASN A 87 -3.50 0.72 -9.59
CA ASN A 87 -3.94 0.27 -10.90
C ASN A 87 -4.22 -1.25 -10.90
N GLN A 88 -5.36 -1.64 -11.49
CA GLN A 88 -5.84 -3.02 -11.51
C GLN A 88 -5.32 -3.81 -12.72
N GLU A 89 -4.96 -3.11 -13.80
CA GLU A 89 -4.49 -3.68 -15.07
C GLU A 89 -2.97 -3.95 -15.05
N PHE A 90 -2.21 -3.11 -14.35
CA PHE A 90 -0.74 -3.12 -14.37
C PHE A 90 -0.15 -3.40 -12.98
N ALA A 91 -0.15 -4.67 -12.58
CA ALA A 91 0.29 -5.13 -11.26
C ALA A 91 1.72 -4.70 -10.89
N MET A 92 2.61 -4.50 -11.86
CA MET A 92 4.01 -4.06 -11.64
C MET A 92 4.13 -2.60 -11.17
N MET A 93 3.11 -1.76 -11.39
CA MET A 93 3.15 -0.34 -11.07
C MET A 93 3.27 -0.09 -9.57
N LEU A 94 2.61 -0.90 -8.74
CA LEU A 94 2.66 -0.72 -7.29
C LEU A 94 4.05 -1.03 -6.70
N PRO A 95 4.67 -2.21 -6.97
CA PRO A 95 6.06 -2.47 -6.58
C PRO A 95 7.04 -1.38 -7.05
N HIS A 96 6.90 -0.91 -8.30
CA HIS A 96 7.74 0.17 -8.83
C HIS A 96 7.58 1.47 -8.05
N GLY A 97 6.34 1.88 -7.80
CA GLY A 97 6.03 3.07 -7.02
C GLY A 97 6.59 2.99 -5.60
N ILE A 98 6.48 1.82 -4.96
CA ILE A 98 7.04 1.59 -3.62
C ILE A 98 8.56 1.71 -3.66
N MET A 99 9.25 1.02 -4.58
CA MET A 99 10.71 1.13 -4.70
C MET A 99 11.15 2.57 -4.99
N ALA A 100 10.39 3.33 -5.80
CA ALA A 100 10.67 4.74 -6.06
C ALA A 100 10.59 5.60 -4.79
N CYS A 101 9.71 5.29 -3.83
CA CYS A 101 9.67 5.95 -2.52
C CYS A 101 10.95 5.76 -1.70
N TYR A 102 11.78 4.78 -2.06
CA TYR A 102 13.10 4.48 -1.50
C TYR A 102 14.26 4.94 -2.41
N GLY A 103 13.97 5.78 -3.41
CA GLY A 103 14.99 6.41 -4.27
C GLY A 103 15.44 5.58 -5.47
N TYR A 104 14.86 4.39 -5.68
CA TYR A 104 15.11 3.62 -6.90
C TYR A 104 14.58 4.37 -8.12
N ARG A 105 15.32 4.27 -9.23
CA ARG A 105 14.96 4.89 -10.50
C ARG A 105 14.93 3.82 -11.57
N PHE A 106 13.82 3.74 -12.27
CA PHE A 106 13.64 2.85 -13.40
C PHE A 106 13.78 3.66 -14.69
N PRO A 107 14.51 3.17 -15.71
CA PRO A 107 14.50 3.79 -17.02
C PRO A 107 13.06 3.92 -17.54
N ALA A 108 12.80 4.95 -18.36
CA ALA A 108 11.53 5.03 -19.08
C ALA A 108 11.34 3.73 -19.90
N HIS A 109 10.16 3.12 -19.82
CA HIS A 109 9.83 1.82 -20.44
C HIS A 109 10.49 0.58 -19.82
N ALA A 110 11.16 0.70 -18.67
CA ALA A 110 11.63 -0.46 -17.90
C ALA A 110 10.50 -1.22 -17.18
N ASN A 111 9.24 -0.86 -17.44
CA ASN A 111 8.07 -1.71 -17.26
C ASN A 111 8.11 -2.89 -18.25
N THR A 112 9.19 -3.66 -18.14
CA THR A 112 9.35 -4.96 -18.77
C THR A 112 8.46 -5.97 -18.07
N ASP A 113 8.17 -7.07 -18.76
CA ASP A 113 7.38 -8.16 -18.24
C ASP A 113 7.97 -8.71 -16.92
N TRP A 114 7.14 -8.77 -15.88
CA TRP A 114 7.47 -9.31 -14.56
C TRP A 114 6.93 -10.73 -14.36
N SER A 115 6.33 -11.34 -15.38
CA SER A 115 5.67 -12.67 -15.34
C SER A 115 6.49 -13.79 -14.71
N GLU A 116 7.82 -13.75 -14.78
CA GLU A 116 8.69 -14.78 -14.23
C GLU A 116 9.33 -14.40 -12.88
N LEU A 117 8.98 -13.23 -12.32
CA LEU A 117 9.62 -12.70 -11.13
C LEU A 117 9.06 -13.36 -9.85
N LYS A 118 9.96 -13.98 -9.10
CA LYS A 118 9.72 -14.39 -7.71
C LYS A 118 10.93 -14.07 -6.86
N GLY A 119 10.70 -13.43 -5.73
CA GLY A 119 11.76 -13.16 -4.77
C GLY A 119 11.40 -12.07 -3.77
N THR A 120 12.38 -11.74 -2.93
CA THR A 120 12.27 -10.71 -1.91
C THR A 120 13.26 -9.60 -2.20
N ILE A 121 12.78 -8.37 -2.23
CA ILE A 121 13.61 -7.16 -2.31
C ILE A 121 13.62 -6.53 -0.92
N ALA A 122 14.78 -6.44 -0.30
CA ALA A 122 14.94 -5.75 0.97
C ALA A 122 15.27 -4.26 0.73
N LEU A 123 14.39 -3.38 1.18
CA LEU A 123 14.56 -1.94 1.10
C LEU A 123 15.08 -1.41 2.45
N HIS A 124 16.13 -0.59 2.39
CA HIS A 124 16.67 0.06 3.58
C HIS A 124 15.64 1.03 4.12
N GLY A 125 15.09 0.69 5.28
CA GLY A 125 13.99 1.40 5.87
C GLY A 125 14.43 2.54 6.78
N ARG A 126 13.47 3.07 7.53
CA ARG A 126 13.66 4.15 8.51
C ARG A 126 13.67 3.59 9.92
N ASN A 127 14.28 4.33 10.86
CA ASN A 127 14.28 4.02 12.29
C ASN A 127 14.79 2.62 12.64
N GLY A 128 15.79 2.13 11.90
CA GLY A 128 16.32 0.78 12.10
C GLY A 128 15.36 -0.32 11.64
N ASN A 129 14.46 -0.03 10.70
CA ASN A 129 13.61 -1.02 10.04
C ASN A 129 14.10 -1.32 8.62
N ARG A 130 13.71 -2.48 8.10
CA ARG A 130 13.74 -2.84 6.68
C ARG A 130 12.31 -3.06 6.21
N LEU A 131 12.03 -2.63 4.98
CA LEU A 131 10.80 -3.01 4.30
C LEU A 131 11.13 -4.15 3.34
N LEU A 132 10.55 -5.32 3.57
CA LEU A 132 10.65 -6.47 2.70
C LEU A 132 9.52 -6.41 1.68
N LEU A 133 9.88 -6.41 0.40
CA LEU A 133 8.95 -6.48 -0.73
C LEU A 133 9.07 -7.87 -1.35
N ASP A 134 8.19 -8.77 -0.96
CA ASP A 134 8.07 -10.09 -1.57
C ASP A 134 7.21 -9.99 -2.84
N LEU A 135 7.62 -10.70 -3.89
CA LEU A 135 6.97 -10.70 -5.19
C LEU A 135 6.73 -12.16 -5.62
N ASN A 136 5.53 -12.44 -6.12
CA ASN A 136 5.19 -13.72 -6.73
C ASN A 136 4.33 -13.48 -7.98
N TYR A 137 4.98 -13.39 -9.15
CA TYR A 137 4.32 -13.19 -10.43
C TYR A 137 4.19 -14.49 -11.25
N ARG A 138 4.77 -15.58 -10.75
CA ARG A 138 4.96 -16.83 -11.51
C ARG A 138 4.20 -18.02 -10.94
N ASP A 139 4.19 -18.17 -9.61
CA ASP A 139 3.83 -19.44 -8.98
C ASP A 139 2.37 -19.49 -8.50
N LEU A 140 1.58 -18.42 -8.68
CA LEU A 140 0.16 -18.43 -8.34
C LEU A 140 -0.68 -18.92 -9.53
N PRO A 141 -1.75 -19.70 -9.27
CA PRO A 141 -2.58 -20.27 -10.32
C PRO A 141 -3.40 -19.20 -11.05
N LEU A 142 -3.89 -19.58 -12.23
CA LEU A 142 -4.82 -18.77 -13.05
C LEU A 142 -4.30 -17.37 -13.42
N GLY A 143 -2.97 -17.19 -13.46
CA GLY A 143 -2.36 -15.90 -13.77
C GLY A 143 -2.54 -14.86 -12.66
N GLU A 144 -2.90 -15.29 -11.45
CA GLU A 144 -2.81 -14.45 -10.26
C GLU A 144 -1.35 -14.05 -10.04
N VAL A 145 -1.12 -12.84 -9.56
CA VAL A 145 0.16 -12.32 -9.12
C VAL A 145 -0.02 -11.58 -7.82
N ALA A 146 0.99 -11.58 -6.97
CA ALA A 146 0.90 -10.91 -5.69
C ALA A 146 2.22 -10.26 -5.29
N MET A 147 2.09 -9.26 -4.43
CA MET A 147 3.19 -8.70 -3.67
C MET A 147 2.85 -8.67 -2.19
N ARG A 148 3.85 -8.74 -1.34
CA ARG A 148 3.70 -8.50 0.10
C ARG A 148 4.73 -7.50 0.57
N LEU A 149 4.27 -6.54 1.37
CA LEU A 149 5.15 -5.73 2.21
C LEU A 149 5.16 -6.27 3.61
N ALA A 150 6.35 -6.43 4.18
CA ALA A 150 6.52 -6.72 5.60
C ALA A 150 7.58 -5.81 6.21
N VAL A 151 7.39 -5.44 7.48
CA VAL A 151 8.36 -4.66 8.24
C VAL A 151 9.17 -5.58 9.12
N GLU A 152 10.49 -5.46 9.05
CA GLU A 152 11.47 -6.16 9.87
C GLU A 152 12.39 -5.14 10.56
N HIS A 153 12.92 -5.45 11.74
CA HIS A 153 13.97 -4.63 12.35
C HIS A 153 15.35 -4.98 11.76
N GLU A 154 16.20 -3.99 11.47
CA GLU A 154 17.50 -4.15 10.80
C GLU A 154 18.46 -5.11 11.52
N ASN A 155 18.32 -5.24 12.85
CA ASN A 155 19.13 -6.13 13.69
C ASN A 155 18.45 -7.49 13.94
N GLY A 156 17.28 -7.74 13.36
CA GLY A 156 16.61 -9.03 13.41
C GLY A 156 17.22 -9.98 12.38
N ASP A 157 17.45 -11.23 12.77
CA ASP A 157 17.70 -12.29 11.80
C ASP A 157 16.44 -12.49 10.96
N TYR A 158 16.58 -12.50 9.63
CA TYR A 158 15.46 -12.85 8.75
C TYR A 158 15.11 -14.33 8.93
N ILE A 159 13.92 -14.60 9.45
CA ILE A 159 13.39 -15.96 9.60
C ILE A 159 12.22 -16.12 8.62
N PRO A 160 12.39 -16.85 7.50
CA PRO A 160 11.37 -16.99 6.46
C PRO A 160 10.03 -17.55 6.97
N GLU A 161 10.07 -18.37 8.01
CA GLU A 161 8.92 -19.07 8.60
C GLU A 161 7.96 -18.16 9.39
N GLU A 162 8.37 -16.91 9.68
CA GLU A 162 7.53 -15.95 10.43
C GLU A 162 6.39 -15.36 9.61
N LEU A 163 6.48 -15.45 8.28
CA LEU A 163 5.42 -15.05 7.37
C LEU A 163 4.88 -16.30 6.67
N PRO A 164 3.55 -16.46 6.54
CA PRO A 164 3.00 -17.53 5.72
C PRO A 164 3.51 -17.41 4.29
N ALA A 165 3.54 -18.49 3.50
CA ALA A 165 3.80 -18.34 2.08
C ALA A 165 2.70 -17.50 1.42
N ILE A 166 3.05 -16.66 0.44
CA ILE A 166 2.06 -16.00 -0.42
C ILE A 166 1.23 -17.11 -1.07
N ALA A 167 -0.07 -17.11 -0.80
CA ALA A 167 -1.02 -18.11 -1.27
C ALA A 167 -2.07 -17.43 -2.16
N THR A 168 -2.87 -18.23 -2.86
CA THR A 168 -4.00 -17.68 -3.64
C THR A 168 -4.94 -16.87 -2.77
N MET A 169 -5.37 -15.73 -3.25
CA MET A 169 -6.45 -14.99 -2.58
C MET A 169 -7.74 -15.82 -2.64
N PRO A 170 -8.43 -16.04 -1.50
CA PRO A 170 -9.75 -16.64 -1.53
C PRO A 170 -10.68 -15.71 -2.31
N VAL A 171 -11.25 -16.19 -3.42
CA VAL A 171 -12.26 -15.46 -4.17
C VAL A 171 -13.48 -15.33 -3.26
N THR A 172 -13.67 -14.16 -2.65
CA THR A 172 -14.91 -13.87 -1.93
C THR A 172 -16.00 -13.82 -2.98
N LYS A 173 -16.81 -14.88 -3.09
CA LYS A 173 -18.06 -14.83 -3.84
C LYS A 173 -18.85 -13.66 -3.25
N THR A 174 -18.96 -12.59 -4.03
CA THR A 174 -19.82 -11.48 -3.64
C THR A 174 -21.23 -12.04 -3.77
N GLU A 175 -21.89 -12.31 -2.64
CA GLU A 175 -23.32 -12.63 -2.60
C GLU A 175 -24.17 -11.44 -3.04
#